data_AF-A0A928BMU6-F1
#
_entry.id   AF-A0A928BMU6-F1
#
_cell.length_a   1.000
_cell.length_b   1.000
_cell.length_c   1.000
_cell.angle_alpha   90.00
_cell.angle_beta   90.00
_cell.angle_gamma   90.00
#
_symmetry.space_group_name_H-M   'P 1'
#
loop_
_entity.id
_entity.type
_entity.pdbx_description
1 polymer ?
#
loop_
_entity_poly.entity_id
_entity_poly.type
_entity_poly.pdbx_seq_one_letter_code
_entity_poly.pdbx_strand_id
1 'polypeptide(L)'
;MMKHLTLLVAAAFAFCASATAQNRVRTLSTYAQRLNVEQLQTSETPVEVTRLLFAGYNTLCLPLSLSAEQLQAAAPGLRVERLSAMLQEQNVVNLYFLECTNQGIEAGVPYIVFSPKTQTLRASTANATAVSTQLLPVTLNDQLGNRIIFSSSWETLPGTDNRFGIPAKQNVEVLESILVRTDDNKTFLPTRCGFTWEQQSTTATEIQVKHAASIAEIATAIQSVEGKKSSTSVIYDMSGRRTTATQRGLYVIDGKKTAVK
;
A
#
# COMPACT_ATOMS: atom_id res chain seq x y z
N MET A 1 30.89 78.32 -16.25
CA MET A 1 31.61 77.34 -17.09
C MET A 1 32.18 76.28 -16.14
N MET A 2 31.78 75.00 -16.29
CA MET A 2 32.25 73.77 -15.59
C MET A 2 32.03 73.75 -14.06
N LYS A 3 31.04 73.04 -13.46
CA LYS A 3 30.79 71.58 -13.32
C LYS A 3 31.98 70.75 -12.78
N HIS A 4 31.64 69.90 -11.80
CA HIS A 4 32.35 68.71 -11.27
C HIS A 4 33.25 68.97 -10.05
N LEU A 5 33.32 68.13 -9.01
CA LEU A 5 32.84 66.76 -8.81
C LEU A 5 32.83 66.49 -7.28
N THR A 6 31.71 66.10 -6.69
CA THR A 6 31.68 65.58 -5.32
C THR A 6 32.02 64.09 -5.37
N LEU A 7 33.12 63.69 -4.72
CA LEU A 7 33.55 62.30 -4.62
C LEU A 7 32.73 61.62 -3.52
N LEU A 8 31.78 60.76 -3.91
CA LEU A 8 31.03 59.91 -2.99
C LEU A 8 31.76 58.56 -2.91
N VAL A 9 32.39 58.29 -1.77
CA VAL A 9 32.99 56.99 -1.45
C VAL A 9 31.84 56.02 -1.16
N ALA A 10 31.47 55.22 -2.15
CA ALA A 10 30.60 54.07 -1.97
C ALA A 10 31.45 52.88 -1.52
N ALA A 11 31.51 52.64 -0.21
CA ALA A 11 32.02 51.39 0.34
C ALA A 11 31.04 50.27 -0.05
N ALA A 12 31.36 49.53 -1.10
CA ALA A 12 30.66 48.31 -1.47
C ALA A 12 30.98 47.22 -0.42
N PHE A 13 30.17 47.15 0.63
CA PHE A 13 30.06 45.93 1.41
C PHE A 13 29.43 44.86 0.50
N ALA A 14 30.28 44.05 -0.13
CA ALA A 14 29.86 42.78 -0.67
C ALA A 14 29.42 41.90 0.51
N PHE A 15 28.14 41.99 0.88
CA PHE A 15 27.46 40.90 1.55
C PHE A 15 27.52 39.73 0.56
N CYS A 16 28.52 38.86 0.73
CA CYS A 16 28.40 37.48 0.32
C CYS A 16 27.22 36.92 1.12
N ALA A 17 26.00 37.12 0.61
CA ALA A 17 24.89 36.27 0.94
C ALA A 17 25.33 34.88 0.49
N SER A 18 25.84 34.08 1.43
CA SER A 18 25.81 32.64 1.29
C SER A 18 24.35 32.32 1.06
N ALA A 19 23.96 32.19 -0.20
CA ALA A 19 22.73 31.51 -0.57
C ALA A 19 22.94 30.06 -0.13
N THR A 20 22.73 29.80 1.17
CA THR A 20 22.37 28.47 1.61
C THR A 20 21.11 28.17 0.81
N ALA A 21 21.25 27.34 -0.21
CA ALA A 21 20.13 26.66 -0.81
C ALA A 21 19.39 26.00 0.37
N GLN A 22 18.34 26.65 0.87
CA GLN A 22 17.37 25.98 1.71
C GLN A 22 16.85 24.88 0.80
N ASN A 23 17.34 23.65 1.00
CA ASN A 23 16.73 22.46 0.44
C ASN A 23 15.30 22.44 1.00
N ARG A 24 14.37 23.09 0.28
CA ARG A 24 12.97 23.19 0.67
C ARG A 24 12.42 21.77 0.65
N VAL A 25 12.23 21.20 1.83
CA VAL A 25 11.54 19.91 1.99
C VAL A 25 10.12 20.09 1.48
N ARG A 26 9.69 19.27 0.52
CA ARG A 26 8.32 19.28 0.02
C ARG A 26 7.46 18.42 0.93
N THR A 27 6.42 19.00 1.54
CA THR A 27 5.50 18.25 2.39
C THR A 27 4.30 17.75 1.59
N LEU A 28 4.06 16.45 1.65
CA LEU A 28 2.85 15.81 1.16
C LEU A 28 1.94 15.48 2.33
N SER A 29 0.80 16.16 2.40
CA SER A 29 -0.24 15.83 3.37
C SER A 29 -1.17 14.79 2.79
N THR A 30 -1.24 13.62 3.43
CA THR A 30 -2.19 12.57 3.03
C THR A 30 -3.65 12.92 3.40
N TYR A 31 -3.90 14.03 4.11
CA TYR A 31 -5.23 14.60 4.39
C TYR A 31 -5.79 15.46 3.26
N ALA A 32 -4.95 15.88 2.31
CA ALA A 32 -5.42 16.70 1.20
C ALA A 32 -6.41 15.92 0.31
N GLN A 33 -7.33 16.63 -0.35
CA GLN A 33 -8.30 16.01 -1.26
C GLN A 33 -7.63 15.21 -2.39
N ARG A 34 -6.46 15.66 -2.86
CA ARG A 34 -5.63 14.95 -3.82
C ARG A 34 -4.18 15.00 -3.38
N LEU A 35 -3.47 13.88 -3.50
CA LEU A 35 -2.02 13.87 -3.36
C LEU A 35 -1.42 14.55 -4.59
N ASN A 36 -0.73 15.67 -4.39
CA ASN A 36 -0.17 16.46 -5.49
C ASN A 36 1.15 15.84 -6.01
N VAL A 37 1.03 14.65 -6.59
CA VAL A 37 2.17 13.82 -7.02
C VAL A 37 2.89 14.37 -8.25
N GLU A 38 2.21 15.16 -9.07
CA GLU A 38 2.76 15.82 -10.25
C GLU A 38 3.88 16.82 -9.87
N GLN A 39 3.85 17.36 -8.64
CA GLN A 39 4.92 18.20 -8.10
C GLN A 39 6.16 17.42 -7.63
N LEU A 40 6.18 16.09 -7.71
CA LEU A 40 7.28 15.26 -7.17
C LEU A 40 8.19 14.68 -8.24
N GLN A 41 7.78 14.71 -9.52
CA GLN A 41 8.41 13.95 -10.59
C GLN A 41 9.70 14.57 -11.15
N THR A 42 10.16 15.72 -10.64
CA THR A 42 11.20 16.51 -11.32
C THR A 42 12.28 17.12 -10.42
N SER A 43 12.43 16.70 -9.15
CA SER A 43 13.43 17.33 -8.26
C SER A 43 14.11 16.35 -7.30
N GLU A 44 15.42 16.50 -7.10
CA GLU A 44 16.20 15.85 -6.03
C GLU A 44 15.92 16.47 -4.64
N THR A 45 14.75 17.08 -4.44
CA THR A 45 14.40 17.69 -3.16
C THR A 45 13.85 16.65 -2.20
N PRO A 46 14.20 16.73 -0.90
CA PRO A 46 13.61 15.85 0.09
C PRO A 46 12.10 16.01 0.15
N VAL A 47 11.40 14.89 0.33
CA VAL A 47 9.94 14.83 0.46
C VAL A 47 9.60 14.28 1.83
N GLU A 48 8.68 14.94 2.54
CA GLU A 48 8.09 14.46 3.79
C GLU A 48 6.60 14.18 3.58
N VAL A 49 6.18 12.94 3.80
CA VAL A 49 4.78 12.51 3.83
C VAL A 49 4.29 12.55 5.27
N THR A 50 3.18 13.25 5.51
CA THR A 50 2.57 13.37 6.84
C THR A 50 1.20 12.71 6.92
N ARG A 51 0.98 12.01 8.03
CA ARG A 51 -0.22 11.21 8.33
C ARG A 51 -0.55 11.19 9.85
N LEU A 52 -1.49 12.01 10.33
CA LEU A 52 -2.29 11.74 11.53
C LEU A 52 -2.95 10.34 11.55
N LEU A 53 -2.50 9.52 12.49
CA LEU A 53 -3.11 8.27 12.90
C LEU A 53 -3.86 8.53 14.20
N PHE A 54 -5.09 8.03 14.30
CA PHE A 54 -5.83 8.06 15.55
C PHE A 54 -5.44 6.86 16.41
N ALA A 55 -5.64 6.96 17.73
CA ALA A 55 -5.53 5.79 18.60
C ALA A 55 -6.48 4.67 18.12
N GLY A 56 -5.99 3.43 18.13
CA GLY A 56 -6.71 2.26 17.60
C GLY A 56 -6.34 1.92 16.16
N TYR A 57 -7.21 1.19 15.48
CA TYR A 57 -6.97 0.74 14.11
C TYR A 57 -7.26 1.82 13.07
N ASN A 58 -6.38 1.90 12.08
CA ASN A 58 -6.46 2.80 10.93
C ASN A 58 -6.17 2.00 9.65
N THR A 59 -6.54 2.55 8.51
CA THR A 59 -6.00 2.10 7.21
C THR A 59 -4.88 3.03 6.75
N LEU A 60 -3.84 2.47 6.13
CA LEU A 60 -2.65 3.19 5.70
C LEU A 60 -2.21 2.74 4.30
N CYS A 61 -1.89 3.72 3.46
CA CYS A 61 -1.14 3.51 2.23
C CYS A 61 -0.28 4.75 2.02
N LEU A 62 1.02 4.55 1.84
CA LEU A 62 1.97 5.62 1.61
C LEU A 62 2.50 5.55 0.18
N PRO A 63 2.86 6.70 -0.42
CA PRO A 63 3.45 6.74 -1.74
C PRO A 63 4.97 6.46 -1.69
N LEU A 64 5.50 5.99 -0.57
CA LEU A 64 6.92 5.65 -0.38
C LEU A 64 7.02 4.42 0.53
N SER A 65 8.05 3.61 0.31
CA SER A 65 8.36 2.46 1.16
C SER A 65 9.15 2.91 2.39
N LEU A 66 8.86 2.30 3.54
CA LEU A 66 9.62 2.47 4.77
C LEU A 66 10.11 1.12 5.27
N SER A 67 11.38 1.02 5.64
CA SER A 67 11.87 -0.11 6.43
C SER A 67 11.21 -0.13 7.82
N ALA A 68 11.33 -1.25 8.54
CA ALA A 68 10.81 -1.36 9.90
C ALA A 68 11.41 -0.29 10.83
N GLU A 69 12.70 0.00 10.70
CA GLU A 69 13.40 1.02 11.49
C GLU A 69 12.87 2.43 11.17
N GLN A 70 12.71 2.73 9.88
CA GLN A 70 12.18 4.02 9.43
C GLN A 70 10.73 4.20 9.89
N LEU A 71 9.93 3.14 9.85
CA LEU A 71 8.55 3.14 10.32
C LEU A 71 8.49 3.41 11.83
N GLN A 72 9.32 2.72 12.62
CA GLN A 72 9.37 2.91 14.07
C GLN A 72 9.87 4.31 14.45
N ALA A 73 10.78 4.88 13.67
CA ALA A 73 11.20 6.28 13.85
C ALA A 73 10.09 7.28 13.46
N ALA A 74 9.36 6.99 12.37
CA ALA A 74 8.30 7.84 11.84
C ALA A 74 7.04 7.86 12.71
N ALA A 75 6.69 6.72 13.33
CA ALA A 75 5.53 6.55 14.20
C ALA A 75 5.79 5.45 15.25
N PRO A 76 6.40 5.78 16.41
CA PRO A 76 6.76 4.79 17.41
C PRO A 76 5.59 3.97 17.93
N GLY A 77 5.77 2.65 18.00
CA GLY A 77 4.80 1.70 18.56
C GLY A 77 3.67 1.33 17.61
N LEU A 78 3.78 1.69 16.33
CA LEU A 78 2.83 1.29 15.31
C LEU A 78 2.95 -0.22 15.03
N ARG A 79 1.82 -0.93 15.01
CA ARG A 79 1.76 -2.30 14.48
C ARG A 79 1.15 -2.26 13.09
N VAL A 80 1.75 -2.98 12.15
CA VAL A 80 1.33 -3.02 10.75
C VAL A 80 0.90 -4.43 10.41
N GLU A 81 -0.21 -4.53 9.69
CA GLU A 81 -0.75 -5.79 9.24
C GLU A 81 -1.16 -5.71 7.77
N ARG A 82 -0.87 -6.78 7.04
CA ARG A 82 -1.21 -6.92 5.61
C ARG A 82 -2.35 -7.92 5.45
N LEU A 83 -3.24 -7.67 4.50
CA LEU A 83 -4.25 -8.66 4.10
C LEU A 83 -3.52 -9.88 3.52
N SER A 84 -3.71 -11.04 4.14
CA SER A 84 -2.94 -12.24 3.82
C SER A 84 -3.78 -13.42 3.38
N ALA A 85 -5.01 -13.54 3.89
CA ALA A 85 -5.85 -14.70 3.65
C ALA A 85 -7.34 -14.34 3.78
N MET A 86 -8.20 -15.18 3.19
CA MET A 86 -9.64 -15.05 3.26
C MET A 86 -10.27 -16.42 3.35
N LEU A 87 -11.20 -16.58 4.28
CA LEU A 87 -11.97 -17.80 4.45
C LEU A 87 -13.40 -17.46 4.85
N GLN A 88 -14.37 -17.99 4.11
CA GLN A 88 -15.75 -17.97 4.56
C GLN A 88 -16.02 -19.12 5.53
N GLU A 89 -16.55 -18.80 6.69
CA GLU A 89 -17.07 -19.72 7.69
C GLU A 89 -18.56 -19.44 7.88
N GLN A 90 -19.41 -20.39 7.54
CA GLN A 90 -20.87 -20.20 7.52
C GLN A 90 -21.27 -18.99 6.66
N ASN A 91 -21.88 -17.96 7.23
CA ASN A 91 -22.31 -16.74 6.54
C ASN A 91 -21.31 -15.58 6.65
N VAL A 92 -20.14 -15.79 7.29
CA VAL A 92 -19.16 -14.73 7.55
C VAL A 92 -17.91 -14.96 6.71
N VAL A 93 -17.48 -13.95 5.96
CA VAL A 93 -16.19 -13.91 5.28
C VAL A 93 -15.14 -13.31 6.23
N ASN A 94 -14.22 -14.14 6.70
CA ASN A 94 -13.11 -13.70 7.54
C ASN A 94 -11.95 -13.20 6.66
N LEU A 95 -11.57 -11.95 6.82
CA LEU A 95 -10.38 -11.34 6.24
C LEU A 95 -9.24 -11.38 7.26
N TYR A 96 -8.19 -12.15 6.95
CA TYR A 96 -7.07 -12.34 7.85
C TYR A 96 -5.93 -11.37 7.54
N PHE A 97 -5.58 -10.59 8.55
CA PHE A 97 -4.48 -9.64 8.53
C PHE A 97 -3.31 -10.18 9.32
N LEU A 98 -2.19 -10.37 8.63
CA LEU A 98 -0.97 -10.89 9.24
C LEU A 98 -0.08 -9.72 9.67
N GLU A 99 0.35 -9.74 10.94
CA GLU A 99 1.31 -8.77 11.44
C GLU A 99 2.63 -8.84 10.63
N CYS A 100 3.06 -7.70 10.13
CA CYS A 100 4.25 -7.53 9.30
C CYS A 100 5.06 -6.29 9.66
N THR A 101 4.94 -5.79 10.89
CA THR A 101 5.66 -4.59 11.37
C THR A 101 7.17 -4.67 11.11
N ASN A 102 7.76 -5.84 11.28
CA ASN A 102 9.19 -6.10 11.06
C ASN A 102 9.63 -6.10 9.58
N GLN A 103 8.69 -6.11 8.64
CA GLN A 103 8.96 -6.03 7.19
C GLN A 103 8.87 -4.58 6.68
N GLY A 104 8.34 -3.66 7.50
CA GLY A 104 8.05 -2.29 7.06
C GLY A 104 6.81 -2.21 6.18
N ILE A 105 6.74 -1.19 5.35
CA ILE A 105 5.64 -0.95 4.41
C ILE A 105 6.17 -0.64 3.02
N GLU A 106 5.46 -1.12 2.00
CA GLU A 106 5.76 -0.87 0.60
C GLU A 106 4.91 0.27 0.04
N ALA A 107 5.51 1.06 -0.84
CA ALA A 107 4.82 2.14 -1.54
C ALA A 107 3.61 1.62 -2.32
N GLY A 108 2.46 2.28 -2.20
CA GLY A 108 1.25 1.97 -2.96
C GLY A 108 0.44 0.77 -2.46
N VAL A 109 0.97 -0.01 -1.51
CA VAL A 109 0.27 -1.16 -0.90
C VAL A 109 -0.63 -0.68 0.26
N PRO A 110 -1.87 -1.17 0.37
CA PRO A 110 -2.74 -0.87 1.49
C PRO A 110 -2.49 -1.80 2.70
N TYR A 111 -2.48 -1.21 3.89
CA TYR A 111 -2.28 -1.88 5.19
C TYR A 111 -3.37 -1.49 6.18
N ILE A 112 -3.60 -2.36 7.17
CA ILE A 112 -4.20 -1.97 8.44
C ILE A 112 -3.07 -1.67 9.40
N VAL A 113 -3.22 -0.62 10.20
CA VAL A 113 -2.24 -0.27 11.25
C VAL A 113 -2.94 0.00 12.57
N PHE A 114 -2.38 -0.51 13.65
CA PHE A 114 -2.79 -0.15 15.01
C PHE A 114 -1.85 0.89 15.57
N SER A 115 -2.40 2.04 15.98
CA SER A 115 -1.65 3.08 16.67
C SER A 115 -2.04 3.12 18.16
N PRO A 116 -1.07 3.03 19.10
CA PRO A 116 -1.37 3.01 20.53
C PRO A 116 -1.93 4.35 21.04
N LYS A 117 -1.71 5.43 20.29
CA LYS A 117 -2.16 6.78 20.60
C LYS A 117 -2.42 7.55 19.32
N THR A 118 -3.15 8.66 19.42
CA THR A 118 -3.23 9.61 18.31
C THR A 118 -1.86 10.26 18.11
N GLN A 119 -1.29 10.12 16.90
CA GLN A 119 0.04 10.61 16.58
C GLN A 119 0.18 10.92 15.09
N THR A 120 1.21 11.66 14.71
CA THR A 120 1.53 11.94 13.30
C THR A 120 2.68 11.04 12.86
N LEU A 121 2.43 10.16 11.90
CA LEU A 121 3.45 9.50 11.10
C LEU A 121 4.07 10.53 10.15
N ARG A 122 5.40 10.64 10.21
CA ARG A 122 6.20 11.49 9.32
C ARG A 122 7.24 10.65 8.61
N ALA A 123 7.08 10.49 7.31
CA ALA A 123 7.89 9.62 6.49
C ALA A 123 8.65 10.45 5.47
N SER A 124 9.98 10.38 5.46
CA SER A 124 10.80 11.23 4.60
C SER A 124 11.67 10.42 3.66
N THR A 125 11.81 10.89 2.43
CA THR A 125 12.82 10.43 1.47
C THR A 125 13.69 11.61 1.05
N ALA A 126 14.99 11.38 0.91
CA ALA A 126 15.91 12.39 0.37
C ALA A 126 15.70 12.63 -1.13
N ASN A 127 15.15 11.65 -1.85
CA ASN A 127 14.94 11.71 -3.29
C ASN A 127 13.45 11.54 -3.63
N ALA A 128 12.87 12.54 -4.29
CA ALA A 128 11.47 12.52 -4.70
C ALA A 128 11.16 11.42 -5.73
N THR A 129 12.16 10.91 -6.46
CA THR A 129 11.95 9.77 -7.39
C THR A 129 11.64 8.46 -6.67
N ALA A 130 11.90 8.36 -5.37
CA ALA A 130 11.48 7.23 -4.55
C ALA A 130 9.98 7.26 -4.22
N VAL A 131 9.27 8.34 -4.56
CA VAL A 131 7.83 8.42 -4.41
C VAL A 131 7.15 7.72 -5.59
N SER A 132 6.40 6.65 -5.30
CA SER A 132 5.56 5.94 -6.24
C SER A 132 4.11 6.38 -6.13
N THR A 133 3.51 6.64 -7.29
CA THR A 133 2.07 6.91 -7.43
C THR A 133 1.29 5.68 -7.88
N GLN A 134 1.96 4.56 -8.12
CA GLN A 134 1.30 3.32 -8.47
C GLN A 134 0.57 2.76 -7.25
N LEU A 135 -0.73 2.53 -7.38
CA LEU A 135 -1.55 1.85 -6.37
C LEU A 135 -1.50 0.35 -6.62
N LEU A 136 -1.27 -0.42 -5.57
CA LEU A 136 -1.10 -1.87 -5.60
C LEU A 136 -2.21 -2.53 -4.76
N PRO A 137 -3.42 -2.72 -5.32
CA PRO A 137 -4.52 -3.35 -4.60
C PRO A 137 -4.23 -4.84 -4.34
N VAL A 138 -4.65 -5.33 -3.17
CA VAL A 138 -4.59 -6.75 -2.82
C VAL A 138 -5.94 -7.37 -3.11
N THR A 139 -5.97 -8.39 -3.98
CA THR A 139 -7.20 -9.13 -4.32
C THR A 139 -7.11 -10.53 -3.73
N LEU A 140 -8.13 -10.91 -2.96
CA LEU A 140 -8.31 -12.28 -2.49
C LEU A 140 -9.60 -12.86 -3.03
N ASN A 141 -9.56 -14.15 -3.33
CA ASN A 141 -10.73 -14.96 -3.63
C ASN A 141 -10.87 -16.02 -2.54
N ASP A 142 -12.02 -16.64 -2.42
CA ASP A 142 -12.17 -17.89 -1.68
C ASP A 142 -12.75 -18.98 -2.60
N GLN A 143 -12.92 -20.19 -2.06
CA GLN A 143 -13.46 -21.31 -2.82
C GLN A 143 -14.99 -21.24 -3.00
N LEU A 144 -15.68 -20.38 -2.25
CA LEU A 144 -17.14 -20.21 -2.30
C LEU A 144 -17.59 -19.09 -3.23
N GLY A 145 -16.63 -18.46 -3.93
CA GLY A 145 -16.89 -17.45 -4.95
C GLY A 145 -16.91 -16.02 -4.43
N ASN A 146 -16.43 -15.77 -3.20
CA ASN A 146 -16.19 -14.41 -2.74
C ASN A 146 -14.94 -13.83 -3.39
N ARG A 147 -15.02 -12.55 -3.76
CA ARG A 147 -13.89 -11.75 -4.22
C ARG A 147 -13.84 -10.44 -3.46
N ILE A 148 -12.75 -10.23 -2.72
CA ILE A 148 -12.50 -9.02 -1.93
C ILE A 148 -11.27 -8.32 -2.49
N ILE A 149 -11.39 -6.99 -2.64
CA ILE A 149 -10.28 -6.13 -3.04
C ILE A 149 -10.00 -5.16 -1.90
N PHE A 150 -8.80 -5.22 -1.32
CA PHE A 150 -8.27 -4.15 -0.48
C PHE A 150 -7.49 -3.17 -1.34
N SER A 151 -7.96 -1.93 -1.42
CA SER A 151 -7.40 -0.94 -2.33
C SER A 151 -7.22 0.42 -1.66
N SER A 152 -6.46 1.29 -2.33
CA SER A 152 -6.21 2.67 -1.91
C SER A 152 -6.53 3.67 -3.04
N SER A 153 -6.52 4.97 -2.74
CA SER A 153 -6.74 6.07 -3.67
C SER A 153 -5.92 7.30 -3.28
N TRP A 154 -5.30 7.95 -4.26
CA TRP A 154 -4.62 9.24 -4.08
C TRP A 154 -5.56 10.45 -4.14
N GLU A 155 -6.84 10.20 -4.37
CA GLU A 155 -7.91 11.18 -4.28
C GLU A 155 -8.89 10.77 -3.17
N THR A 156 -9.47 11.74 -2.48
CA THR A 156 -10.61 11.50 -1.59
C THR A 156 -11.72 10.88 -2.43
N LEU A 157 -12.15 9.68 -2.05
CA LEU A 157 -13.10 8.90 -2.83
C LEU A 157 -14.49 9.57 -2.77
N PRO A 158 -15.05 10.04 -3.90
CA PRO A 158 -16.44 10.44 -3.97
C PRO A 158 -17.32 9.19 -4.10
N GLY A 159 -18.41 9.10 -3.33
CA GLY A 159 -19.30 7.93 -3.33
C GLY A 159 -18.67 6.71 -2.66
N THR A 160 -19.02 6.46 -1.41
CA THR A 160 -18.50 5.34 -0.62
C THR A 160 -19.31 4.05 -0.83
N ASP A 161 -20.01 3.93 -1.94
CA ASP A 161 -20.95 2.82 -2.15
C ASP A 161 -20.21 1.48 -2.19
N ASN A 162 -20.70 0.52 -1.40
CA ASN A 162 -20.18 -0.84 -1.29
C ASN A 162 -18.72 -0.97 -0.81
N ARG A 163 -18.17 0.06 -0.16
CA ARG A 163 -16.90 -0.05 0.54
C ARG A 163 -17.10 -0.42 2.00
N PHE A 164 -16.19 -1.23 2.51
CA PHE A 164 -16.04 -1.55 3.93
C PHE A 164 -14.73 -0.98 4.41
N GLY A 165 -14.65 -0.63 5.69
CA GLY A 165 -13.42 -0.10 6.26
C GLY A 165 -13.39 -0.06 7.77
N ILE A 166 -12.25 0.36 8.31
CA ILE A 166 -12.05 0.53 9.75
C ILE A 166 -12.20 2.01 10.10
N PRO A 167 -13.14 2.38 10.98
CA PRO A 167 -13.29 3.78 11.40
C PRO A 167 -11.99 4.31 11.99
N ALA A 168 -11.48 5.41 11.43
CA ALA A 168 -10.31 6.09 11.96
C ALA A 168 -10.61 6.70 13.36
N LYS A 169 -11.86 7.02 13.66
CA LYS A 169 -12.30 7.45 15.00
C LYS A 169 -13.28 6.42 15.55
N GLN A 170 -12.92 5.78 16.65
CA GLN A 170 -13.78 4.82 17.35
C GLN A 170 -14.11 5.35 18.75
N ASN A 171 -15.39 5.30 19.12
CA ASN A 171 -15.89 5.73 20.44
C ASN A 171 -16.15 4.53 21.36
N VAL A 172 -15.47 3.40 21.13
CA VAL A 172 -15.72 2.14 21.84
C VAL A 172 -14.50 1.74 22.67
N GLU A 173 -14.78 1.26 23.88
CA GLU A 173 -13.79 0.78 24.87
C GLU A 173 -13.09 -0.51 24.44
N VAL A 174 -13.64 -1.23 23.45
CA VAL A 174 -13.08 -2.45 22.90
C VAL A 174 -12.49 -2.16 21.52
N LEU A 175 -11.17 -2.36 21.39
CA LEU A 175 -10.35 -2.16 20.19
C LEU A 175 -10.61 -3.22 19.11
N GLU A 176 -11.87 -3.57 18.87
CA GLU A 176 -12.24 -4.51 17.80
C GLU A 176 -12.24 -3.78 16.45
N SER A 177 -11.54 -4.35 15.47
CA SER A 177 -11.57 -3.91 14.08
C SER A 177 -12.92 -4.25 13.43
N ILE A 178 -13.96 -3.52 13.80
CA ILE A 178 -15.28 -3.68 13.18
C ILE A 178 -15.22 -3.09 11.78
N LEU A 179 -15.51 -3.91 10.77
CA LEU A 179 -15.75 -3.41 9.42
C LEU A 179 -17.05 -2.63 9.40
N VAL A 180 -16.97 -1.37 9.03
CA VAL A 180 -18.12 -0.50 8.84
C VAL A 180 -18.37 -0.37 7.35
N ARG A 181 -19.58 -0.76 6.92
CA ARG A 181 -20.10 -0.40 5.60
C ARG A 181 -20.40 1.09 5.56
N THR A 182 -20.12 1.70 4.43
CA THR A 182 -20.17 3.16 4.26
C THR A 182 -21.43 3.67 3.60
N ASP A 183 -22.56 3.01 3.85
CA ASP A 183 -23.89 3.49 3.53
C ASP A 183 -24.36 4.55 4.56
N ASP A 184 -24.31 5.80 4.10
CA ASP A 184 -24.90 7.09 4.55
C ASP A 184 -24.93 7.52 6.04
N ASN A 185 -24.73 6.66 7.03
CA ASN A 185 -24.88 7.03 8.45
C ASN A 185 -23.67 6.77 9.35
N LYS A 186 -22.55 6.29 8.78
CA LYS A 186 -21.28 6.16 9.51
C LYS A 186 -20.18 6.79 8.68
N THR A 187 -19.61 7.90 9.16
CA THR A 187 -18.49 8.57 8.50
C THR A 187 -17.23 7.73 8.67
N PHE A 188 -17.04 6.78 7.76
CA PHE A 188 -15.71 6.32 7.46
C PHE A 188 -14.96 7.53 6.93
N LEU A 189 -13.81 7.82 7.52
CA LEU A 189 -12.83 8.71 6.93
C LEU A 189 -11.77 7.82 6.26
N PRO A 190 -12.07 7.14 5.13
CA PRO A 190 -10.99 6.67 4.29
C PRO A 190 -10.39 7.95 3.79
N THR A 191 -9.28 8.39 4.36
CA THR A 191 -8.59 9.38 3.57
C THR A 191 -8.17 8.71 2.26
N ARG A 192 -7.86 7.38 2.24
CA ARG A 192 -7.32 6.67 1.06
C ARG A 192 -7.62 5.17 0.89
N CYS A 193 -7.78 4.32 1.92
CA CYS A 193 -7.88 2.85 1.71
C CYS A 193 -9.17 2.23 2.25
N GLY A 194 -9.68 1.20 1.55
CA GLY A 194 -10.88 0.44 1.94
C GLY A 194 -11.05 -0.86 1.15
N PHE A 195 -12.02 -1.67 1.58
CA PHE A 195 -12.34 -2.97 0.98
C PHE A 195 -13.55 -2.86 0.07
N THR A 196 -13.53 -3.58 -1.04
CA THR A 196 -14.72 -3.80 -1.88
C THR A 196 -15.04 -5.29 -1.90
N TRP A 197 -16.28 -5.65 -1.60
CA TRP A 197 -16.82 -7.00 -1.80
C TRP A 197 -17.36 -7.10 -3.22
N GLU A 198 -16.46 -7.31 -4.17
CA GLU A 198 -16.79 -7.21 -5.61
C GLU A 198 -17.68 -8.37 -6.06
N GLN A 199 -17.44 -9.57 -5.54
CA GLN A 199 -18.29 -10.73 -5.76
C GLN A 199 -18.61 -11.36 -4.41
N GLN A 200 -19.90 -11.50 -4.11
CA GLN A 200 -20.40 -12.09 -2.88
C GLN A 200 -20.98 -13.47 -3.19
N SER A 201 -20.56 -14.47 -2.42
CA SER A 201 -21.18 -15.80 -2.47
C SER A 201 -22.64 -15.70 -2.02
N THR A 202 -23.49 -16.60 -2.51
CA THR A 202 -24.92 -16.59 -2.15
C THR A 202 -25.19 -16.94 -0.68
N THR A 203 -24.18 -17.46 0.02
CA THR A 203 -24.29 -17.91 1.42
C THR A 203 -23.63 -16.96 2.40
N ALA A 204 -22.78 -16.04 1.94
CA ALA A 204 -22.17 -15.04 2.80
C ALA A 204 -23.08 -13.82 2.95
N THR A 205 -23.16 -13.28 4.16
CA THR A 205 -23.92 -12.05 4.48
C THR A 205 -23.10 -11.04 5.25
N GLU A 206 -21.95 -11.45 5.80
CA GLU A 206 -21.13 -10.64 6.69
C GLU A 206 -19.64 -10.74 6.34
N ILE A 207 -18.89 -9.72 6.72
CA ILE A 207 -17.42 -9.72 6.65
C ILE A 207 -16.87 -9.37 8.03
N GLN A 208 -15.82 -10.07 8.46
CA GLN A 208 -15.09 -9.77 9.68
C GLN A 208 -13.59 -9.63 9.41
N VAL A 209 -12.92 -8.73 10.13
CA VAL A 209 -11.44 -8.69 10.17
C VAL A 209 -10.93 -9.57 11.31
N LYS A 210 -9.95 -10.41 11.01
CA LYS A 210 -9.21 -11.23 11.96
C LYS A 210 -7.75 -10.80 11.95
N HIS A 211 -7.21 -10.50 13.13
CA HIS A 211 -5.81 -10.17 13.31
C HIS A 211 -5.04 -11.44 13.67
N ALA A 212 -3.96 -11.72 12.95
CA ALA A 212 -3.11 -12.87 13.16
C ALA A 212 -1.67 -12.41 13.44
N ALA A 213 -1.09 -12.93 14.51
CA ALA A 213 0.31 -12.64 14.84
C ALA A 213 1.27 -13.49 13.99
N SER A 214 0.81 -14.62 13.45
CA SER A 214 1.64 -15.54 12.71
C SER A 214 0.89 -16.25 11.58
N ILE A 215 1.66 -16.78 10.61
CA ILE A 215 1.12 -17.58 9.51
C ILE A 215 0.42 -18.84 10.02
N ALA A 216 0.87 -19.41 11.15
CA ALA A 216 0.29 -20.61 11.73
C ALA A 216 -1.19 -20.41 12.12
N GLU A 217 -1.58 -19.21 12.54
CA GLU A 217 -2.96 -18.87 12.91
C GLU A 217 -3.90 -18.78 11.69
N ILE A 218 -3.36 -18.69 10.48
CA ILE A 218 -4.13 -18.48 9.24
C ILE A 218 -3.90 -19.57 8.20
N ALA A 219 -3.17 -20.63 8.55
CA ALA A 219 -2.71 -21.65 7.60
C ALA A 219 -3.85 -22.30 6.80
N THR A 220 -5.02 -22.48 7.43
CA THR A 220 -6.22 -23.04 6.80
C THR A 220 -6.97 -22.04 5.90
N ALA A 221 -6.71 -20.74 6.07
CA ALA A 221 -7.33 -19.67 5.30
C ALA A 221 -6.48 -19.20 4.11
N ILE A 222 -5.22 -19.62 4.02
CA ILE A 222 -4.37 -19.36 2.86
C ILE A 222 -4.89 -20.20 1.70
N GLN A 223 -5.25 -19.54 0.60
CA GLN A 223 -5.60 -20.27 -0.62
C GLN A 223 -4.42 -21.16 -1.03
N SER A 224 -4.68 -22.45 -1.25
CA SER A 224 -3.74 -23.31 -1.94
C SER A 224 -3.37 -22.62 -3.25
N VAL A 225 -2.09 -22.31 -3.45
CA VAL A 225 -1.60 -21.82 -4.73
C VAL A 225 -1.80 -22.98 -5.71
N GLU A 226 -2.90 -22.98 -6.45
CA GLU A 226 -2.98 -23.77 -7.66
C GLU A 226 -1.90 -23.20 -8.57
N GLY A 227 -0.76 -23.89 -8.61
CA GLY A 227 0.28 -23.60 -9.58
C GLY A 227 -0.41 -23.58 -10.94
N LYS A 228 -0.51 -22.40 -11.53
CA LYS A 228 -1.11 -22.17 -12.84
C LYS A 228 -0.27 -23.00 -13.82
N LYS A 229 -0.65 -24.25 -14.05
CA LYS A 229 -0.11 -25.03 -15.16
C LYS A 229 -0.52 -24.24 -16.40
N SER A 230 0.46 -23.63 -17.04
CA SER A 230 0.27 -23.04 -18.35
C SER A 230 -0.52 -24.04 -19.20
N SER A 231 -1.68 -23.64 -19.72
CA SER A 231 -2.51 -24.46 -20.61
C SER A 231 -1.81 -24.76 -21.95
N THR A 232 -0.64 -24.17 -22.17
CA THR A 232 0.30 -24.58 -23.21
C THR A 232 1.49 -25.26 -22.55
N SER A 233 1.54 -26.59 -22.66
CA SER A 233 2.73 -27.35 -22.29
C SER A 233 3.89 -26.84 -23.13
N VAL A 234 4.92 -26.31 -22.47
CA VAL A 234 6.14 -25.88 -23.17
C VAL A 234 6.97 -27.13 -23.41
N ILE A 235 7.21 -27.45 -24.68
CA ILE A 235 7.94 -28.64 -25.08
C ILE A 235 9.38 -28.26 -25.42
N TYR A 236 10.33 -29.00 -24.86
CA TYR A 236 11.74 -28.88 -25.18
C TYR A 236 12.26 -30.17 -25.83
N ASP A 237 13.16 -30.05 -26.78
CA ASP A 237 13.94 -31.19 -27.24
C ASP A 237 15.03 -31.57 -26.21
N MET A 238 15.75 -32.66 -26.46
CA MET A 238 16.82 -33.13 -25.58
C MET A 238 18.06 -32.22 -25.55
N SER A 239 18.13 -31.20 -26.41
CA SER A 239 19.14 -30.14 -26.37
C SER A 239 18.71 -28.92 -25.54
N GLY A 240 17.47 -28.92 -25.01
CA GLY A 240 16.91 -27.83 -24.23
C GLY A 240 16.32 -26.70 -25.08
N ARG A 241 16.14 -26.91 -26.40
CA ARG A 241 15.51 -25.91 -27.27
C ARG A 241 13.99 -26.08 -27.27
N ARG A 242 13.27 -24.96 -27.12
CA ARG A 242 11.80 -24.94 -27.20
C ARG A 242 11.36 -25.34 -28.61
N THR A 243 10.40 -26.25 -28.68
CA THR A 243 9.92 -26.84 -29.93
C THR A 243 8.42 -27.12 -29.87
N THR A 244 7.81 -27.42 -31.01
CA THR A 244 6.48 -28.01 -31.12
C THR A 244 6.68 -29.46 -31.54
N ALA A 245 6.56 -30.40 -30.60
CA ALA A 245 6.82 -31.81 -30.89
C ALA A 245 5.79 -32.38 -31.88
N THR A 246 6.19 -32.51 -33.14
CA THR A 246 5.37 -33.07 -34.23
C THR A 246 5.94 -34.37 -34.79
N GLN A 247 7.14 -34.77 -34.38
CA GLN A 247 7.85 -35.94 -34.88
C GLN A 247 8.10 -36.97 -33.77
N ARG A 248 8.28 -38.24 -34.15
CA ARG A 248 8.64 -39.32 -33.23
C ARG A 248 9.97 -39.01 -32.54
N GLY A 249 10.00 -39.05 -31.22
CA GLY A 249 11.21 -38.73 -30.45
C GLY A 249 10.98 -38.56 -28.96
N LEU A 250 12.06 -38.30 -28.22
CA LEU A 250 12.02 -37.99 -26.80
C LEU A 250 12.02 -36.47 -26.60
N TYR A 251 11.10 -35.98 -25.77
CA TYR A 251 10.92 -34.56 -25.46
C TYR A 251 10.76 -34.35 -23.96
N VAL A 252 11.05 -33.14 -23.49
CA VAL A 252 10.69 -32.71 -22.13
C VAL A 252 9.42 -31.87 -22.23
N ILE A 253 8.33 -32.41 -21.71
CA ILE A 253 7.01 -31.75 -21.67
C ILE A 253 6.67 -31.52 -20.21
N ASP A 254 6.49 -30.26 -19.81
CA ASP A 254 6.20 -29.88 -18.42
C ASP A 254 7.19 -30.47 -17.40
N GLY A 255 8.48 -30.49 -17.77
CA GLY A 255 9.57 -30.99 -16.94
C GLY A 255 9.71 -32.52 -16.90
N LYS A 256 8.89 -33.27 -17.64
CA LYS A 256 8.96 -34.74 -17.71
C LYS A 256 9.43 -35.21 -19.08
N LYS A 257 10.29 -36.24 -19.11
CA LYS A 257 10.73 -36.90 -20.35
C LYS A 257 9.58 -37.77 -20.88
N THR A 258 9.14 -37.47 -22.09
CA THR A 258 8.01 -38.13 -22.76
C THR A 258 8.47 -38.62 -24.13
N ALA A 259 8.20 -39.89 -24.44
CA ALA A 259 8.38 -40.44 -25.77
C ALA A 259 7.14 -40.15 -26.62
N VAL A 260 7.28 -39.27 -27.60
CA VAL A 260 6.26 -39.02 -28.62
C VAL A 260 6.40 -40.11 -29.68
N LYS A 261 5.34 -40.91 -29.85
CA LYS A 261 5.26 -42.02 -30.81
C LYS A 261 4.50 -41.63 -32.08
#